data_AF-A0A7Y2PB85-F1
#
_entry.id   AF-A0A7Y2PB85-F1
#
_cell.length_a   1.000
_cell.length_b   1.000
_cell.length_c   1.000
_cell.angle_alpha   90.00
_cell.angle_beta   90.00
_cell.angle_gamma   90.00
#
_symmetry.space_group_name_H-M   'P 1'
#
loop_
_entity.id
_entity.type
_entity.pdbx_description
1 polymer ?
#
loop_
_entity_poly.entity_id
_entity_poly.type
_entity_poly.pdbx_seq_one_letter_code
_entity_poly.pdbx_strand_id
1 'polypeptide(L)'
;SMYCTETDCRHDDACSRTCPVPRRVGDVPIVPGEVGTGRYALARTVPPAIRGKRGVIVYGHGVFCAGESFPETFDSLASIERSCLSRYRELVGG
;
A
#
# COMPACT_ATOMS: atom_id res chain seq x y z
N SER A 1 0.11 -8.40 0.54
CA SER A 1 1.35 -8.34 1.33
C SER A 1 2.46 -7.76 0.46
N MET A 2 3.52 -7.19 1.06
CA MET A 2 4.76 -6.84 0.35
C MET A 2 5.69 -8.06 0.14
N TYR A 3 5.38 -9.19 0.78
CA TYR A 3 6.06 -10.45 0.53
C TYR A 3 5.76 -10.95 -0.90
N CYS A 4 6.82 -11.10 -1.70
CA CYS A 4 6.77 -11.56 -3.09
C CYS A 4 7.45 -12.93 -3.17
N THR A 5 6.81 -13.91 -3.81
CA THR A 5 7.33 -15.28 -3.97
C THR A 5 7.97 -15.53 -5.33
N GLU A 6 7.98 -14.53 -6.22
CA GLU A 6 8.63 -14.61 -7.53
C GLU A 6 10.15 -14.62 -7.39
N THR A 7 10.80 -15.70 -7.83
CA THR A 7 12.25 -15.92 -7.68
C THR A 7 13.08 -15.34 -8.83
N ASP A 8 12.50 -15.12 -10.01
CA ASP A 8 13.17 -14.60 -11.21
C ASP A 8 12.48 -13.34 -11.77
N CYS A 9 12.14 -12.42 -10.87
CA CYS A 9 11.42 -11.19 -11.24
C CYS A 9 12.33 -10.23 -12.01
N ARG A 10 11.98 -9.95 -13.27
CA ARG A 10 12.66 -8.96 -14.13
C ARG A 10 12.57 -7.50 -13.63
N HIS A 11 11.87 -7.25 -12.52
CA HIS A 11 11.58 -5.93 -11.96
C HIS A 11 11.92 -5.83 -10.45
N ASP A 12 12.76 -6.74 -9.94
CA ASP A 12 13.24 -6.78 -8.55
C ASP A 12 13.53 -5.38 -7.98
N ASP A 13 14.36 -4.61 -8.68
CA ASP A 13 14.86 -3.29 -8.27
C ASP A 13 13.83 -2.15 -8.42
N ALA A 14 12.71 -2.42 -9.09
CA ALA A 14 11.70 -1.42 -9.44
C ALA A 14 10.37 -1.63 -8.72
N CYS A 15 10.30 -2.54 -7.74
CA CYS A 15 9.03 -2.88 -7.09
C CYS A 15 8.33 -1.69 -6.41
N SER A 16 9.11 -0.78 -5.81
CA SER A 16 8.59 0.44 -5.19
C SER A 16 8.11 1.48 -6.21
N ARG A 17 8.55 1.40 -7.48
CA ARG A 17 8.33 2.43 -8.51
C ARG A 17 7.27 2.03 -9.53
N THR A 18 7.34 0.80 -10.03
CA THR A 18 6.60 0.39 -11.24
C THR A 18 6.13 -1.06 -11.22
N CYS A 19 6.05 -1.72 -10.06
CA CYS A 19 5.66 -3.13 -10.06
C CYS A 19 4.30 -3.34 -10.74
N PRO A 20 4.21 -4.18 -11.79
CA PRO A 20 2.96 -4.37 -12.52
C PRO A 20 1.97 -5.28 -11.77
N VAL A 21 2.44 -6.01 -10.76
CA VAL A 21 1.63 -6.99 -10.02
C VAL A 21 0.75 -6.25 -9.01
N PRO A 22 -0.60 -6.31 -9.14
CA PRO A 22 -1.50 -5.73 -8.16
C PRO A 22 -1.37 -6.43 -6.81
N ARG A 23 -1.28 -5.66 -5.73
CA ARG A 23 -1.15 -6.19 -4.37
C ARG A 23 -2.18 -5.54 -3.45
N ARG A 24 -2.53 -6.26 -2.38
CA ARG A 24 -3.42 -5.75 -1.31
C ARG A 24 -3.16 -6.38 0.05
N VAL A 25 -3.65 -5.75 1.10
CA VAL A 25 -3.85 -6.33 2.43
C VAL A 25 -5.34 -6.18 2.76
N GLY A 26 -6.07 -7.30 2.83
CA GLY A 26 -7.53 -7.25 2.90
C GLY A 26 -8.12 -6.50 1.70
N ASP A 27 -8.90 -5.45 1.99
CA ASP A 27 -9.52 -4.54 1.02
C ASP A 27 -8.59 -3.40 0.55
N VAL A 28 -7.42 -3.23 1.18
CA VAL A 28 -6.55 -2.07 0.99
C VAL A 28 -5.54 -2.33 -0.13
N PRO A 29 -5.53 -1.54 -1.22
CA PRO A 29 -4.56 -1.69 -2.28
C PRO A 29 -3.15 -1.30 -1.82
N ILE A 30 -2.15 -2.02 -2.31
CA ILE A 30 -0.74 -1.63 -2.26
C ILE A 30 -0.34 -1.14 -3.65
N VAL A 31 0.11 0.11 -3.74
CA VAL A 31 0.53 0.73 -5.01
C VAL A 31 2.02 1.09 -4.97
N PRO A 32 2.72 1.01 -6.11
CA PRO A 32 4.02 1.63 -6.22
C PRO A 32 3.89 3.16 -6.28
N GLY A 33 4.92 3.86 -5.85
CA GLY A 33 5.00 5.32 -5.89
C GLY A 33 6.34 5.81 -5.37
N GLU A 34 6.78 6.95 -5.86
CA GLU A 34 8.02 7.62 -5.46
C GLU A 34 7.72 8.96 -4.81
N VAL A 35 8.57 9.39 -3.88
CA VAL A 35 8.60 10.78 -3.42
C VAL A 35 9.10 11.68 -4.57
N GLY A 36 8.48 12.85 -4.76
CA GLY A 36 8.89 13.83 -5.77
C GLY A 36 7.76 14.28 -6.69
N THR A 37 8.10 14.81 -7.86
CA THR A 37 7.13 15.36 -8.85
C THR A 37 7.10 14.58 -10.18
N GLY A 38 7.87 13.49 -10.28
CA GLY A 38 7.95 12.64 -11.47
C GLY A 38 6.66 11.89 -11.81
N ARG A 39 6.69 11.10 -12.88
CA ARG A 39 5.53 10.33 -13.37
C ARG A 39 4.94 9.39 -12.31
N TYR A 40 5.77 8.87 -11.40
CA TYR A 40 5.39 7.96 -10.33
C TYR A 40 5.25 8.66 -8.96
N ALA A 41 5.24 9.99 -8.95
CA ALA A 41 5.08 10.78 -7.74
C ALA A 41 3.82 10.39 -6.95
N LEU A 42 3.94 10.32 -5.62
CA LEU A 42 2.81 10.09 -4.71
C LEU A 42 1.63 11.03 -5.00
N ALA A 43 1.92 12.31 -5.28
CA ALA A 43 0.90 13.30 -5.63
C ALA A 43 0.07 12.95 -6.87
N ARG A 44 0.58 12.07 -7.75
CA ARG A 44 -0.12 11.57 -8.95
C ARG A 44 -0.70 10.18 -8.77
N THR A 45 -0.01 9.30 -8.04
CA THR A 45 -0.40 7.88 -7.90
C THR A 45 -1.40 7.64 -6.77
N VAL A 46 -1.33 8.41 -5.68
CA VAL A 46 -2.19 8.24 -4.50
C VAL A 46 -3.64 8.69 -4.75
N PRO A 47 -3.93 9.89 -5.31
CA PRO A 47 -5.31 10.36 -5.48
C PRO A 47 -6.22 9.40 -6.28
N PRO A 48 -5.82 8.86 -7.46
CA PRO A 48 -6.66 7.89 -8.15
C PRO A 48 -6.73 6.54 -7.42
N ALA A 49 -5.70 6.15 -6.67
CA ALA A 49 -5.68 4.88 -5.94
C ALA A 49 -6.59 4.88 -4.71
N ILE A 50 -6.68 5.99 -3.99
CA ILE A 50 -7.49 6.12 -2.77
C ILE A 50 -8.95 6.49 -3.05
N ARG A 51 -9.29 6.97 -4.25
CA ARG A 51 -10.67 7.38 -4.59
C ARG A 51 -11.68 6.25 -4.31
N GLY A 52 -12.68 6.57 -3.47
CA GLY A 52 -13.73 5.64 -3.05
C GLY A 52 -13.27 4.54 -2.08
N LYS A 53 -12.09 4.69 -1.46
CA LYS A 53 -11.52 3.73 -0.51
C LYS A 53 -11.08 4.45 0.76
N ARG A 54 -11.10 3.74 1.88
CA ARG A 54 -10.65 4.25 3.18
C ARG A 54 -9.14 4.48 3.29
N GLY A 55 -8.35 3.85 2.42
CA GLY A 55 -6.91 4.06 2.38
C GLY A 55 -6.19 3.32 1.26
N VAL A 56 -4.90 3.58 1.14
CA VAL A 56 -3.95 2.94 0.22
C VAL A 56 -2.59 2.80 0.91
N ILE A 57 -1.92 1.69 0.68
CA ILE A 57 -0.53 1.48 1.12
C ILE A 57 0.38 1.79 -0.06
N VAL A 58 1.36 2.67 0.14
CA VAL A 58 2.40 2.91 -0.85
C VAL A 58 3.62 2.07 -0.48
N TYR A 59 4.07 1.27 -1.43
CA TYR A 59 5.20 0.36 -1.28
C TYR A 59 6.45 1.11 -0.78
N GLY A 60 7.01 0.67 0.34
CA GLY A 60 8.21 1.28 0.94
C GLY A 60 8.00 2.66 1.60
N HIS A 61 6.77 3.15 1.71
CA HIS A 61 6.48 4.46 2.32
C HIS A 61 5.58 4.34 3.55
N GLY A 62 4.38 3.79 3.37
CA GLY A 62 3.39 3.73 4.44
C GLY A 62 1.96 3.81 3.93
N VAL A 63 1.02 4.05 4.85
CA VAL A 63 -0.42 4.11 4.57
C VAL A 63 -0.89 5.56 4.46
N PHE A 64 -1.75 5.80 3.47
CA PHE A 64 -2.50 7.05 3.31
C PHE A 64 -3.97 6.74 3.49
N CYS A 65 -4.65 7.50 4.35
CA CYS A 65 -6.09 7.39 4.58
C CYS A 65 -6.78 8.70 4.22
N ALA A 66 -8.04 8.61 3.81
CA ALA A 66 -8.89 9.75 3.52
C ALA A 66 -10.30 9.48 4.05
N GLY A 67 -10.91 10.50 4.66
CA GLY A 67 -12.25 10.46 5.23
C GLY A 67 -12.75 11.89 5.47
N GLU A 68 -13.99 12.01 5.93
CA GLU A 68 -14.61 13.33 6.14
C GLU A 68 -14.16 13.97 7.46
N SER A 69 -13.77 13.14 8.42
CA SER A 69 -13.31 13.59 9.74
C SER A 69 -12.01 12.93 10.16
N PHE A 70 -11.28 13.60 11.05
CA PHE A 70 -10.05 13.07 11.63
C PHE A 70 -10.28 11.74 12.37
N PRO A 71 -11.29 11.59 13.27
CA PRO A 71 -11.50 10.34 13.99
C PRO A 71 -11.77 9.15 13.06
N GLU A 72 -12.66 9.32 12.08
CA GLU A 72 -12.97 8.29 11.07
C GLU A 72 -11.73 7.89 10.26
N THR A 73 -10.94 8.88 9.84
CA THR A 73 -9.71 8.65 9.08
C THR A 73 -8.67 7.92 9.93
N PHE A 74 -8.57 8.26 11.21
CA PHE A 74 -7.67 7.61 12.16
C PHE A 74 -8.09 6.17 12.47
N ASP A 75 -9.39 5.91 12.64
CA ASP A 75 -9.93 4.56 12.81
C ASP A 75 -9.64 3.68 11.59
N SER A 76 -9.76 4.25 10.39
CA SER A 76 -9.37 3.60 9.15
C SER A 76 -7.89 3.23 9.18
N LEU A 77 -7.00 4.17 9.51
CA LEU A 77 -5.56 3.92 9.64
C LEU A 77 -5.26 2.78 10.63
N ALA A 78 -5.81 2.86 11.85
CA ALA A 78 -5.60 1.87 12.88
C ALA A 78 -6.14 0.47 12.50
N SER A 79 -7.24 0.42 11.75
CA SER A 79 -7.80 -0.83 11.21
C SER A 79 -6.91 -1.45 10.13
N ILE A 80 -6.34 -0.63 9.23
CA ILE A 80 -5.40 -1.09 8.21
C ILE A 80 -4.14 -1.67 8.86
N GLU A 81 -3.55 -0.98 9.83
CA GLU A 81 -2.35 -1.44 10.53
C GLU A 81 -2.56 -2.77 11.27
N ARG A 82 -3.70 -2.92 11.97
CA ARG A 82 -4.07 -4.20 12.60
C ARG A 82 -4.21 -5.34 11.58
N SER A 83 -4.71 -5.04 10.38
CA SER A 83 -4.83 -6.02 9.30
C SER A 83 -3.44 -6.44 8.78
N CYS A 84 -2.51 -5.49 8.64
CA CYS A 84 -1.12 -5.77 8.28
C CYS A 84 -0.43 -6.65 9.33
N LEU A 85 -0.59 -6.34 10.62
CA LEU A 85 -0.03 -7.15 11.72
C LEU A 85 -0.58 -8.57 11.73
N SER A 86 -1.90 -8.73 11.54
CA SER A 86 -2.54 -10.05 11.49
C SER A 86 -1.97 -10.88 10.33
N ARG A 87 -1.86 -10.28 9.14
CA ARG A 87 -1.27 -10.93 7.96
C ARG A 87 0.21 -11.29 8.15
N TYR A 88 0.97 -10.44 8.83
CA TYR A 88 2.36 -10.74 9.17
C TYR A 88 2.47 -11.95 10.11
N ARG A 89 1.63 -12.01 11.15
CA ARG A 89 1.58 -13.13 12.08
C ARG A 89 1.23 -14.44 11.38
N GLU A 90 0.31 -14.44 10.42
CA GLU A 90 0.01 -15.62 9.61
C GLU A 90 1.19 -16.09 8.75
N LEU A 91 2.03 -15.15 8.29
CA LEU A 91 3.18 -15.48 7.43
C LEU A 91 4.40 -15.97 8.23
N VAL A 92 4.58 -15.49 9.47
CA VAL A 92 5.77 -15.75 10.28
C VAL A 92 5.52 -16.69 11.45
N GLY A 93 4.29 -16.75 11.96
CA GLY A 93 3.90 -17.56 13.12
C GLY A 93 3.32 -18.94 12.77
N GLY A 94 3.69 -19.47 11.59
CA GLY A 94 3.49 -20.88 11.26
C GLY A 94 4.48 -21.77 12.00
#